data_AF-A0A8H7N9G2-F1
#
_entry.id   AF-A0A8H7N9G2-F1
#
_cell.length_a   1.000
_cell.length_b   1.000
_cell.length_c   1.000
_cell.angle_alpha   90.00
_cell.angle_beta   90.00
_cell.angle_gamma   90.00
#
_symmetry.space_group_name_H-M   'P 1'
#
loop_
_entity.id
_entity.type
_entity.pdbx_description
1 polymer ?
#
loop_
_entity_poly.entity_id
_entity_poly.type
_entity_poly.pdbx_seq_one_letter_code
_entity_poly.pdbx_strand_id
1 'polypeptide(L)'
;MAGFLSSVPILGKITGIGSGSRSINLPSVDVDQVETNPDKRARCLKHLIKANHVNYSVVYHNLQYDNHNPHILASAYFLGANDIQLNEIYEKQIKELEPWKSSPAEVADLDWQDFLGDRRYQRAYLDYFEDKLVMNYSYAWKKEVEHFLFHAETPLLHGLISGLGHPLIHLGYAYEVDSKELATEALSLLAVQYNFLHKYLDDSSYTKPSPLNSSSPLDLLTKMADDKRFESLPRNPDYSDLESIFNEHEELILEYWNGWNLDNPHKAFELSQEAAVALFVSTVAPKSHAYNFFVVHLLTTSHAVRILLPFFPQEYRVPLVRQWWLLVISVMLMKNRPRPDPDNVEKNVDGKTWKYVQDRAINSPWAHDAHYVKAIRSMKEAAKTWGDAQEKYLRAAVTFVDNFEGWAF
;
A
#
# COMPACT_ATOMS: atom_id res chain seq x y z
N MET A 1 6.70 -59.72 -29.54
CA MET A 1 7.44 -59.65 -28.26
C MET A 1 7.77 -58.19 -28.03
N ALA A 2 7.12 -57.60 -27.03
CA ALA A 2 6.97 -56.17 -26.82
C ALA A 2 8.27 -55.49 -26.34
N GLY A 3 8.51 -54.27 -26.83
CA GLY A 3 9.48 -53.34 -26.26
C GLY A 3 8.80 -52.45 -25.21
N PHE A 4 9.40 -52.36 -24.03
CA PHE A 4 8.99 -51.44 -22.98
C PHE A 4 9.59 -50.06 -23.25
N LEU A 5 8.74 -49.06 -23.52
CA LEU A 5 9.07 -47.64 -23.41
C LEU A 5 8.34 -47.10 -22.18
N SER A 6 9.11 -46.57 -21.24
CA SER A 6 8.67 -45.95 -20.00
C SER A 6 7.90 -44.66 -20.27
N SER A 7 6.68 -44.58 -19.76
CA SER A 7 5.79 -43.43 -19.82
C SER A 7 6.21 -42.32 -18.84
N VAL A 8 6.49 -41.14 -19.37
CA VAL A 8 6.55 -39.89 -18.60
C VAL A 8 5.14 -39.28 -18.59
N PRO A 9 4.55 -38.90 -17.43
CA PRO A 9 3.24 -38.25 -17.44
C PRO A 9 3.38 -36.80 -17.91
N ILE A 10 2.70 -36.48 -19.00
CA ILE A 10 2.56 -35.13 -19.53
C ILE A 10 1.56 -34.39 -18.64
N LEU A 11 2.04 -33.34 -17.94
CA LEU A 11 1.21 -32.39 -17.21
C LEU A 11 0.19 -31.75 -18.18
N GLY A 12 -1.08 -31.76 -17.78
CA GLY A 12 -2.20 -31.26 -18.57
C GLY A 12 -2.05 -29.77 -18.91
N LYS A 13 -2.01 -29.49 -20.22
CA LYS A 13 -2.23 -28.15 -20.78
C LYS A 13 -3.67 -27.74 -20.48
N ILE A 14 -3.86 -26.73 -19.64
CA ILE A 14 -5.10 -25.96 -19.57
C ILE A 14 -5.08 -25.00 -20.76
N THR A 15 -5.84 -25.31 -21.81
CA THR A 15 -6.09 -24.38 -22.92
C THR A 15 -7.46 -23.72 -22.74
N GLY A 16 -7.40 -22.43 -22.36
CA GLY A 16 -8.08 -21.32 -23.02
C GLY A 16 -9.58 -21.38 -23.30
N ILE A 17 -10.34 -20.60 -22.52
CA ILE A 17 -11.57 -19.95 -22.99
C ILE A 17 -11.37 -18.43 -22.78
N GLY A 18 -11.11 -17.70 -23.88
CA GLY A 18 -11.26 -16.24 -24.01
C GLY A 18 -10.18 -15.33 -23.37
N SER A 19 -8.97 -15.28 -23.91
CA SER A 19 -7.92 -14.34 -23.46
C SER A 19 -8.00 -12.95 -24.13
N GLY A 20 -9.17 -12.31 -24.07
CA GLY A 20 -9.28 -10.86 -24.25
C GLY A 20 -8.87 -10.18 -22.95
N SER A 21 -7.60 -9.79 -22.82
CA SER A 21 -6.97 -8.99 -21.75
C SER A 21 -7.81 -8.77 -20.45
N ARG A 22 -7.91 -9.78 -19.58
CA ARG A 22 -8.34 -9.63 -18.17
C ARG A 22 -7.23 -9.03 -17.29
N SER A 23 -6.51 -8.04 -17.80
CA SER A 23 -5.40 -7.38 -17.10
C SER A 23 -5.69 -5.91 -16.88
N ILE A 24 -5.11 -5.35 -15.83
CA ILE A 24 -5.08 -3.92 -15.58
C ILE A 24 -3.85 -3.37 -16.30
N ASN A 25 -4.07 -2.72 -17.43
CA ASN A 25 -3.01 -2.13 -18.23
C ASN A 25 -3.08 -0.61 -18.09
N LEU A 26 -2.14 -0.05 -17.33
CA LEU A 26 -1.96 1.39 -17.16
C LEU A 26 -0.54 1.77 -17.59
N PRO A 27 -0.34 2.98 -18.12
CA PRO A 27 1.02 3.48 -18.34
C PRO A 27 1.76 3.59 -17.01
N SER A 28 3.09 3.47 -17.07
CA SER A 28 3.97 3.78 -15.95
C SER A 28 3.65 5.17 -15.39
N VAL A 29 3.80 5.33 -14.07
CA VAL A 29 3.90 6.68 -13.50
C VAL A 29 5.21 7.32 -13.94
N ASP A 30 5.33 8.64 -13.76
CA ASP A 30 6.59 9.33 -13.98
C ASP A 30 7.59 8.84 -12.92
N VAL A 31 8.68 8.20 -13.38
CA VAL A 31 9.76 7.72 -12.50
C VAL A 31 10.86 8.77 -12.46
N ASP A 32 11.17 9.27 -11.28
CA ASP A 32 12.29 10.18 -11.08
C ASP A 32 13.57 9.38 -10.81
N GLN A 33 14.57 9.57 -11.65
CA GLN A 33 15.88 8.95 -11.54
C GLN A 33 16.75 9.71 -10.52
N VAL A 34 16.31 9.80 -9.27
CA VAL A 34 16.90 10.70 -8.25
C VAL A 34 18.39 10.42 -8.01
N GLU A 35 18.84 9.19 -8.26
CA GLU A 35 20.24 8.81 -8.15
C GLU A 35 21.15 9.60 -9.11
N THR A 36 20.68 9.89 -10.33
CA THR A 36 21.47 10.54 -11.38
C THR A 36 20.97 11.94 -11.74
N ASN A 37 19.83 12.36 -11.20
CA ASN A 37 19.22 13.65 -11.45
C ASN A 37 20.07 14.82 -10.90
N PRO A 38 20.57 15.75 -11.74
CA PRO A 38 21.39 16.87 -11.30
C PRO A 38 20.57 18.05 -10.75
N ASP A 39 19.24 17.95 -10.63
CA ASP A 39 18.44 18.97 -9.96
C ASP A 39 18.80 19.07 -8.46
N LYS A 40 18.77 20.29 -7.91
CA LYS A 40 19.13 20.53 -6.51
C LYS A 40 18.18 19.82 -5.55
N ARG A 41 16.87 19.80 -5.83
CA ARG A 41 15.85 19.16 -4.99
C ARG A 41 15.97 17.65 -5.08
N ALA A 42 16.21 17.11 -6.28
CA ALA A 42 16.42 15.67 -6.48
C ALA A 42 17.67 15.17 -5.73
N ARG A 43 18.80 15.90 -5.80
CA ARG A 43 19.98 15.58 -4.99
C ARG A 43 19.71 15.65 -3.49
N CYS A 44 18.97 16.66 -3.04
CA CYS A 44 18.57 16.78 -1.65
C CYS A 44 17.78 15.54 -1.20
N LEU A 45 16.74 15.17 -1.94
CA LEU A 45 15.94 13.98 -1.67
C LEU A 45 16.80 12.71 -1.61
N LYS A 46 17.67 12.50 -2.60
CA LYS A 46 18.64 11.39 -2.63
C LYS A 46 19.45 11.32 -1.33
N HIS A 47 20.07 12.42 -0.92
CA HIS A 47 20.93 12.43 0.26
C HIS A 47 20.14 12.19 1.55
N LEU A 48 18.93 12.74 1.68
CA LEU A 48 18.07 12.54 2.84
C LEU A 48 17.56 11.10 2.94
N ILE A 49 17.19 10.46 1.81
CA ILE A 49 16.83 9.03 1.78
C ILE A 49 18.00 8.16 2.24
N LYS A 50 19.22 8.40 1.71
CA LYS A 50 20.40 7.63 2.13
C LYS A 50 20.75 7.86 3.59
N ALA A 51 20.63 9.10 4.07
CA ALA A 51 20.83 9.41 5.47
C ALA A 51 19.76 8.72 6.35
N ASN A 52 18.52 8.59 5.89
CA ASN A 52 17.51 7.79 6.59
C ASN A 52 17.91 6.32 6.67
N HIS A 53 18.18 5.73 5.50
CA HIS A 53 18.56 4.32 5.33
C HIS A 53 19.73 3.90 6.23
N VAL A 54 20.78 4.71 6.28
CA VAL A 54 21.97 4.40 7.07
C VAL A 54 21.73 4.52 8.57
N ASN A 55 20.90 5.48 9.01
CA ASN A 55 20.86 5.85 10.42
C ASN A 55 19.66 5.28 11.18
N TYR A 56 18.50 5.09 10.56
CA TYR A 56 17.24 4.85 11.27
C TYR A 56 16.55 3.56 10.86
N SER A 57 15.97 2.88 11.85
CA SER A 57 15.28 1.61 11.66
C SER A 57 13.97 1.76 10.87
N VAL A 58 13.53 0.69 10.20
CA VAL A 58 12.25 0.68 9.44
C VAL A 58 11.03 0.55 10.34
N VAL A 59 11.18 -0.07 11.51
CA VAL A 59 10.19 -0.04 12.60
C VAL A 59 10.81 0.47 13.90
N TYR A 60 10.08 1.30 14.63
CA TYR A 60 10.56 2.01 15.84
C TYR A 60 9.50 2.03 16.94
N HIS A 61 9.81 2.61 18.10
CA HIS A 61 8.92 2.71 19.26
C HIS A 61 8.42 1.34 19.73
N ASN A 62 9.34 0.55 20.30
CA ASN A 62 9.08 -0.84 20.69
C ASN A 62 8.52 -1.70 19.54
N LEU A 63 9.01 -1.44 18.32
CA LEU A 63 8.62 -2.15 17.10
C LEU A 63 7.14 -1.96 16.74
N GLN A 64 6.50 -0.88 17.18
CA GLN A 64 5.08 -0.63 16.96
C GLN A 64 4.82 0.19 15.69
N TYR A 65 5.65 1.20 15.42
CA TYR A 65 5.44 2.18 14.35
C TYR A 65 6.42 2.02 13.20
N ASP A 66 6.02 2.50 12.03
CA ASP A 66 6.77 2.42 10.77
C ASP A 66 7.48 3.73 10.46
N ASN A 67 8.72 3.66 9.98
CA ASN A 67 9.45 4.85 9.57
C ASN A 67 8.85 5.45 8.28
N HIS A 68 8.09 6.55 8.43
CA HIS A 68 7.45 7.27 7.31
C HIS A 68 8.32 8.36 6.67
N ASN A 69 9.52 8.61 7.19
CA ASN A 69 10.41 9.68 6.70
C ASN A 69 10.64 9.62 5.18
N PRO A 70 11.00 8.48 4.56
CA PRO A 70 11.13 8.42 3.11
C PRO A 70 9.81 8.70 2.37
N HIS A 71 8.67 8.31 2.94
CA HIS A 71 7.37 8.50 2.31
C HIS A 71 6.98 9.98 2.25
N ILE A 72 7.16 10.73 3.35
CA ILE A 72 6.85 12.16 3.38
C ILE A 72 7.83 12.96 2.52
N LEU A 73 9.12 12.63 2.54
CA LEU A 73 10.13 13.29 1.71
C LEU A 73 9.81 13.15 0.22
N ALA A 74 9.57 11.92 -0.24
CA ALA A 74 9.20 11.68 -1.63
C ALA A 74 7.85 12.34 -1.97
N SER A 75 6.87 12.27 -1.06
CA SER A 75 5.57 12.91 -1.30
C SER A 75 5.67 14.41 -1.47
N ALA A 76 6.37 15.08 -0.55
CA ALA A 76 6.57 16.52 -0.57
C ALA A 76 7.38 16.93 -1.82
N TYR A 77 8.39 16.15 -2.20
CA TYR A 77 9.15 16.35 -3.44
C TYR A 77 8.24 16.37 -4.68
N PHE A 78 7.38 15.36 -4.86
CA PHE A 78 6.44 15.32 -5.98
C PHE A 78 5.34 16.40 -5.91
N LEU A 79 5.04 16.90 -4.71
CA LEU A 79 4.11 18.01 -4.52
C LEU A 79 4.73 19.39 -4.75
N GLY A 80 6.06 19.50 -4.85
CA GLY A 80 6.76 20.73 -5.20
C GLY A 80 7.66 21.32 -4.10
N ALA A 81 7.87 20.63 -2.98
CA ALA A 81 8.70 21.10 -1.88
C ALA A 81 10.14 21.37 -2.33
N ASN A 82 10.68 22.55 -1.99
CA ASN A 82 12.07 22.90 -2.29
C ASN A 82 13.06 22.20 -1.35
N ASP A 83 14.37 22.39 -1.57
CA ASP A 83 15.40 21.73 -0.75
C ASP A 83 15.39 22.15 0.72
N ILE A 84 15.01 23.40 1.03
CA ILE A 84 14.90 23.88 2.42
C ILE A 84 13.77 23.12 3.12
N GLN A 85 12.59 23.04 2.50
CA GLN A 85 11.44 22.32 3.03
C GLN A 85 11.72 20.82 3.22
N LEU A 86 12.46 20.19 2.29
CA LEU A 86 12.84 18.78 2.43
C LEU A 86 13.77 18.56 3.63
N ASN A 87 14.73 19.46 3.86
CA ASN A 87 15.57 19.39 5.06
C ASN A 87 14.76 19.61 6.35
N GLU A 88 13.85 20.59 6.36
CA GLU A 88 12.96 20.85 7.50
C GLU A 88 12.08 19.65 7.85
N ILE A 89 11.52 18.99 6.83
CA ILE A 89 10.78 17.72 6.98
C ILE A 89 11.69 16.68 7.64
N TYR A 90 12.87 16.43 7.08
CA TYR A 90 13.81 15.42 7.59
C TYR A 90 14.16 15.68 9.06
N GLU A 91 14.60 16.90 9.38
CA GLU A 91 14.97 17.31 10.75
C GLU A 91 13.81 17.19 11.74
N LYS A 92 12.56 17.33 11.27
CA LYS A 92 11.38 17.12 12.10
C LYS A 92 11.10 15.63 12.32
N GLN A 93 11.16 14.80 11.28
CA GLN A 93 10.87 13.36 11.37
C GLN A 93 11.89 12.63 12.24
N ILE A 94 13.20 12.89 12.06
CA ILE A 94 14.27 12.15 12.74
C ILE A 94 14.28 12.31 14.27
N LYS A 95 13.54 13.30 14.81
CA LYS A 95 13.42 13.51 16.27
C LYS A 95 12.66 12.38 16.97
N GLU A 96 11.82 11.65 16.25
CA GLU A 96 11.01 10.56 16.79
C GLU A 96 11.57 9.18 16.43
N LEU A 97 12.42 9.11 15.40
CA LEU A 97 12.99 7.88 14.89
C LEU A 97 14.09 7.32 15.80
N GLU A 98 14.21 6.00 15.78
CA GLU A 98 15.26 5.27 16.50
C GLU A 98 16.33 4.77 15.54
N PRO A 99 17.60 4.73 15.96
CA PRO A 99 18.64 4.15 15.13
C PRO A 99 18.48 2.64 15.00
N TRP A 100 19.13 2.06 14.00
CA TRP A 100 19.23 0.61 13.86
C TRP A 100 19.74 -0.05 15.16
N LYS A 101 19.12 -1.17 15.53
CA LYS A 101 19.53 -2.03 16.64
C LYS A 101 19.87 -3.41 16.10
N SER A 102 20.88 -4.05 16.69
CA SER A 102 21.23 -5.42 16.35
C SER A 102 20.04 -6.36 16.54
N SER A 103 19.82 -7.24 15.56
CA SER A 103 18.83 -8.30 15.63
C SER A 103 19.29 -9.44 16.57
N PRO A 104 18.36 -10.31 17.04
CA PRO A 104 18.72 -11.42 17.93
C PRO A 104 19.75 -12.39 17.34
N ALA A 105 19.71 -12.60 16.02
CA ALA A 105 20.66 -13.38 15.26
C ALA A 105 20.72 -12.87 13.80
N GLU A 106 21.71 -13.37 13.05
CA GLU A 106 21.82 -13.16 11.60
C GLU A 106 20.74 -13.95 10.85
N VAL A 107 20.43 -13.50 9.63
CA VAL A 107 19.49 -14.17 8.71
C VAL A 107 20.29 -14.66 7.50
N ALA A 108 20.13 -15.92 7.12
CA ALA A 108 20.85 -16.57 6.02
C ALA A 108 19.92 -17.35 5.08
N ASP A 109 20.45 -17.85 3.97
CA ASP A 109 19.66 -18.57 2.94
C ASP A 109 18.88 -19.77 3.49
N LEU A 110 19.41 -20.42 4.52
CA LEU A 110 18.85 -21.64 5.09
C LEU A 110 17.67 -21.38 6.03
N ASP A 111 17.58 -20.18 6.63
CA ASP A 111 16.68 -19.89 7.75
C ASP A 111 15.92 -18.56 7.62
N TRP A 112 16.10 -17.81 6.53
CA TRP A 112 15.45 -16.50 6.39
C TRP A 112 13.92 -16.55 6.44
N GLN A 113 13.29 -17.69 6.14
CA GLN A 113 11.84 -17.84 6.24
C GLN A 113 11.36 -18.05 7.68
N ASP A 114 12.23 -18.57 8.57
CA ASP A 114 11.86 -18.94 9.94
C ASP A 114 11.57 -17.72 10.83
N PHE A 115 12.05 -16.53 10.42
CA PHE A 115 11.90 -15.28 11.15
C PHE A 115 10.86 -14.32 10.55
N LEU A 116 10.10 -14.77 9.54
CA LEU A 116 9.07 -13.94 8.92
C LEU A 116 8.02 -13.50 9.95
N GLY A 117 7.66 -12.21 9.91
CA GLY A 117 6.75 -11.58 10.87
C GLY A 117 7.39 -11.15 12.19
N ASP A 118 8.68 -11.45 12.42
CA ASP A 118 9.38 -11.03 13.64
C ASP A 118 10.12 -9.70 13.45
N ARG A 119 9.50 -8.63 13.95
CA ARG A 119 10.02 -7.25 13.94
C ARG A 119 11.40 -7.07 14.57
N ARG A 120 11.85 -8.00 15.42
CA ARG A 120 13.19 -7.95 16.02
C ARG A 120 14.30 -8.20 14.99
N TYR A 121 13.98 -8.86 13.88
CA TYR A 121 14.93 -9.21 12.81
C TYR A 121 15.10 -8.14 11.73
N GLN A 122 14.54 -6.94 11.90
CA GLN A 122 14.58 -5.90 10.86
C GLN A 122 15.99 -5.53 10.38
N ARG A 123 16.99 -5.52 11.27
CA ARG A 123 18.38 -5.22 10.86
C ARG A 123 18.99 -6.41 10.13
N ALA A 124 18.79 -7.62 10.62
CA ALA A 124 19.30 -8.83 9.96
C ALA A 124 18.67 -9.04 8.57
N TYR A 125 17.38 -8.73 8.38
CA TYR A 125 16.78 -8.76 7.04
C TYR A 125 17.32 -7.67 6.13
N LEU A 126 17.60 -6.47 6.65
CA LEU A 126 18.26 -5.43 5.88
C LEU A 126 19.63 -5.92 5.40
N ASP A 127 20.47 -6.42 6.31
CA ASP A 127 21.79 -6.98 5.99
C ASP A 127 21.68 -8.09 4.94
N TYR A 128 20.74 -9.01 5.13
CA TYR A 128 20.49 -10.11 4.20
C TYR A 128 20.15 -9.62 2.78
N PHE A 129 19.21 -8.68 2.63
CA PHE A 129 18.85 -8.15 1.32
C PHE A 129 19.97 -7.26 0.73
N GLU A 130 20.73 -6.51 1.52
CA GLU A 130 21.90 -5.79 1.03
C GLU A 130 22.97 -6.73 0.48
N ASP A 131 23.25 -7.83 1.19
CA ASP A 131 24.20 -8.84 0.74
C ASP A 131 23.73 -9.55 -0.53
N LYS A 132 22.44 -9.92 -0.61
CA LYS A 132 21.85 -10.52 -1.82
C LYS A 132 21.92 -9.59 -3.02
N LEU A 133 21.59 -8.30 -2.83
CA LEU A 133 21.67 -7.29 -3.86
C LEU A 133 23.06 -7.23 -4.49
N VAL A 134 24.11 -7.30 -3.66
CA VAL A 134 25.50 -7.27 -4.12
C VAL A 134 25.91 -8.61 -4.74
N MET A 135 25.77 -9.71 -4.00
CA MET A 135 26.36 -11.00 -4.35
C MET A 135 25.62 -11.70 -5.50
N ASN A 136 24.30 -11.59 -5.55
CA ASN A 136 23.46 -12.35 -6.48
C ASN A 136 22.90 -11.49 -7.61
N TYR A 137 22.69 -10.19 -7.37
CA TYR A 137 22.01 -9.31 -8.33
C TYR A 137 22.87 -8.20 -8.91
N SER A 138 24.14 -8.06 -8.50
CA SER A 138 25.06 -7.03 -9.02
C SER A 138 24.44 -5.61 -8.99
N TYR A 139 23.79 -5.25 -7.88
CA TYR A 139 23.05 -4.00 -7.67
C TYR A 139 21.78 -3.81 -8.52
N ALA A 140 21.32 -4.84 -9.25
CA ALA A 140 20.08 -4.80 -10.00
C ALA A 140 18.86 -5.05 -9.09
N TRP A 141 18.53 -4.07 -8.23
CA TRP A 141 17.50 -4.18 -7.19
C TRP A 141 16.12 -4.62 -7.71
N LYS A 142 15.74 -4.23 -8.93
CA LYS A 142 14.46 -4.67 -9.53
C LYS A 142 14.40 -6.19 -9.73
N LYS A 143 15.53 -6.81 -10.09
CA LYS A 143 15.64 -8.27 -10.25
C LYS A 143 15.59 -8.99 -8.90
N GLU A 144 16.17 -8.39 -7.87
CA GLU A 144 16.08 -8.90 -6.51
C GLU A 144 14.64 -8.88 -5.99
N VAL A 145 13.97 -7.73 -6.13
CA VAL A 145 12.55 -7.58 -5.78
C VAL A 145 11.71 -8.60 -6.56
N GLU A 146 11.91 -8.74 -7.87
CA GLU A 146 11.22 -9.72 -8.70
C GLU A 146 11.42 -11.15 -8.18
N HIS A 147 12.65 -11.50 -7.79
CA HIS A 147 12.93 -12.81 -7.22
C HIS A 147 12.17 -13.06 -5.92
N PHE A 148 12.30 -12.18 -4.92
CA PHE A 148 11.68 -12.39 -3.61
C PHE A 148 10.15 -12.28 -3.64
N LEU A 149 9.59 -11.47 -4.54
CA LEU A 149 8.13 -11.37 -4.67
C LEU A 149 7.52 -12.55 -5.41
N PHE A 150 8.16 -13.09 -6.45
CA PHE A 150 7.51 -14.01 -7.39
C PHE A 150 8.17 -15.39 -7.55
N HIS A 151 9.45 -15.52 -7.21
CA HIS A 151 10.26 -16.70 -7.60
C HIS A 151 11.00 -17.39 -6.45
N ALA A 152 11.05 -16.78 -5.26
CA ALA A 152 11.53 -17.44 -4.05
C ALA A 152 10.68 -18.68 -3.74
N GLU A 153 11.24 -19.61 -2.96
CA GLU A 153 10.52 -20.83 -2.52
C GLU A 153 9.20 -20.48 -1.82
N THR A 154 9.25 -19.44 -0.97
CA THR A 154 8.07 -18.77 -0.40
C THR A 154 8.00 -17.35 -0.97
N PRO A 155 7.21 -17.11 -2.03
CA PRO A 155 7.05 -15.79 -2.62
C PRO A 155 6.41 -14.81 -1.63
N LEU A 156 6.99 -13.62 -1.49
CA LEU A 156 6.53 -12.63 -0.52
C LEU A 156 5.41 -11.72 -1.03
N LEU A 157 5.01 -11.84 -2.31
CA LEU A 157 4.00 -10.98 -2.94
C LEU A 157 2.75 -10.79 -2.07
N HIS A 158 2.22 -11.87 -1.48
CA HIS A 158 0.97 -11.83 -0.74
C HIS A 158 1.08 -11.25 0.68
N GLY A 159 2.29 -10.89 1.12
CA GLY A 159 2.54 -10.14 2.36
C GLY A 159 2.58 -8.61 2.18
N LEU A 160 2.46 -8.08 0.96
CA LEU A 160 2.63 -6.64 0.70
C LEU A 160 1.63 -5.76 1.47
N ILE A 161 0.45 -6.28 1.78
CA ILE A 161 -0.60 -5.57 2.52
C ILE A 161 -0.46 -5.69 4.05
N SER A 162 0.49 -6.48 4.54
CA SER A 162 0.71 -6.64 5.97
C SER A 162 1.21 -5.33 6.59
N GLY A 163 1.08 -5.20 7.93
CA GLY A 163 1.36 -3.95 8.64
C GLY A 163 0.63 -2.74 8.06
N LEU A 164 -0.68 -2.83 7.77
CA LEU A 164 -1.48 -1.78 7.10
C LEU A 164 -0.98 -1.38 5.69
N GLY A 165 -0.18 -2.24 5.05
CA GLY A 165 0.35 -2.04 3.71
C GLY A 165 1.56 -1.11 3.64
N HIS A 166 2.29 -0.91 4.74
CA HIS A 166 3.55 -0.19 4.71
C HIS A 166 4.59 -0.79 3.75
N PRO A 167 4.77 -2.12 3.62
CA PRO A 167 5.69 -2.69 2.65
C PRO A 167 5.29 -2.31 1.20
N LEU A 168 4.00 -2.35 0.90
CA LEU A 168 3.46 -1.94 -0.40
C LEU A 168 3.71 -0.45 -0.70
N ILE A 169 3.46 0.43 0.27
CA ILE A 169 3.72 1.87 0.14
C ILE A 169 5.20 2.14 -0.07
N HIS A 170 6.04 1.51 0.75
CA HIS A 170 7.49 1.68 0.71
C HIS A 170 8.07 1.21 -0.64
N LEU A 171 7.62 0.06 -1.14
CA LEU A 171 7.99 -0.45 -2.45
C LEU A 171 7.51 0.48 -3.59
N GLY A 172 6.29 1.03 -3.48
CA GLY A 172 5.79 2.02 -4.43
C GLY A 172 6.75 3.22 -4.57
N TYR A 173 7.21 3.77 -3.45
CA TYR A 173 8.21 4.84 -3.48
C TYR A 173 9.54 4.39 -4.07
N ALA A 174 10.03 3.19 -3.76
CA ALA A 174 11.27 2.66 -4.32
C ALA A 174 11.26 2.66 -5.86
N TYR A 175 10.13 2.24 -6.48
CA TYR A 175 9.96 2.28 -7.93
C TYR A 175 9.82 3.69 -8.49
N GLU A 176 9.15 4.58 -7.77
CA GLU A 176 8.85 5.92 -8.26
C GLU A 176 10.05 6.88 -8.21
N VAL A 177 10.92 6.73 -7.20
CA VAL A 177 12.18 7.49 -7.10
C VAL A 177 13.41 6.68 -7.51
N ASP A 178 13.21 5.48 -8.09
CA ASP A 178 14.26 4.55 -8.52
C ASP A 178 15.39 4.35 -7.49
N SER A 179 15.02 4.04 -6.25
CA SER A 179 15.94 3.95 -5.11
C SER A 179 16.11 2.51 -4.65
N LYS A 180 17.36 2.03 -4.71
CA LYS A 180 17.73 0.70 -4.18
C LYS A 180 17.64 0.65 -2.66
N GLU A 181 17.98 1.74 -1.98
CA GLU A 181 17.91 1.84 -0.52
C GLU A 181 16.47 1.61 -0.02
N LEU A 182 15.49 2.27 -0.66
CA LEU A 182 14.08 2.04 -0.37
C LEU A 182 13.60 0.64 -0.80
N ALA A 183 14.14 0.06 -1.86
CA ALA A 183 13.77 -1.29 -2.27
C ALA A 183 14.20 -2.33 -1.23
N THR A 184 15.43 -2.23 -0.72
CA THR A 184 15.95 -3.09 0.36
C THR A 184 15.18 -2.86 1.66
N GLU A 185 14.87 -1.61 2.03
CA GLU A 185 13.99 -1.30 3.17
C GLU A 185 12.59 -1.91 3.00
N ALA A 186 12.01 -1.86 1.79
CA ALA A 186 10.70 -2.43 1.51
C ALA A 186 10.68 -3.97 1.65
N LEU A 187 11.71 -4.67 1.17
CA LEU A 187 11.85 -6.12 1.37
C LEU A 187 12.04 -6.48 2.85
N SER A 188 12.85 -5.69 3.56
CA SER A 188 13.07 -5.86 5.01
C SER A 188 11.77 -5.67 5.79
N LEU A 189 11.02 -4.61 5.45
CA LEU A 189 9.73 -4.30 6.07
C LEU A 189 8.69 -5.37 5.76
N LEU A 190 8.66 -5.87 4.52
CA LEU A 190 7.82 -6.98 4.09
C LEU A 190 8.09 -8.24 4.93
N ALA A 191 9.37 -8.60 5.08
CA ALA A 191 9.76 -9.78 5.84
C ALA A 191 9.33 -9.69 7.31
N VAL A 192 9.56 -8.55 7.97
CA VAL A 192 9.24 -8.41 9.40
C VAL A 192 7.79 -8.10 9.71
N GLN A 193 6.99 -7.69 8.72
CA GLN A 193 5.56 -7.45 8.89
C GLN A 193 4.69 -8.57 8.33
N TYR A 194 5.30 -9.57 7.68
CA TYR A 194 4.61 -10.73 7.13
C TYR A 194 3.65 -11.34 8.16
N ASN A 195 2.41 -11.59 7.77
CA ASN A 195 1.35 -12.02 8.68
C ASN A 195 0.30 -12.88 7.98
N PHE A 196 -0.64 -13.43 8.75
CA PHE A 196 -1.64 -14.42 8.32
C PHE A 196 -2.49 -14.05 7.08
N LEU A 197 -2.58 -12.78 6.68
CA LEU A 197 -3.40 -12.36 5.54
C LEU A 197 -2.95 -12.97 4.22
N HIS A 198 -1.67 -13.33 4.10
CA HIS A 198 -1.09 -13.94 2.90
C HIS A 198 -1.84 -15.21 2.45
N LYS A 199 -2.32 -16.02 3.41
CA LYS A 199 -2.96 -17.32 3.17
C LYS A 199 -4.17 -17.23 2.24
N TYR A 200 -4.91 -16.10 2.29
CA TYR A 200 -6.12 -15.90 1.48
C TYR A 200 -5.83 -15.77 -0.01
N LEU A 201 -4.59 -15.42 -0.37
CA LEU A 201 -4.15 -15.30 -1.76
C LEU A 201 -3.22 -16.45 -2.16
N ASP A 202 -2.49 -17.05 -1.21
CA ASP A 202 -1.68 -18.24 -1.45
C ASP A 202 -2.53 -19.48 -1.74
N ASP A 203 -3.61 -19.69 -0.97
CA ASP A 203 -4.52 -20.81 -1.19
C ASP A 203 -5.74 -20.39 -2.01
N SER A 204 -5.77 -20.87 -3.26
CA SER A 204 -6.88 -20.66 -4.19
C SER A 204 -8.24 -21.16 -3.68
N SER A 205 -8.28 -22.06 -2.69
CA SER A 205 -9.52 -22.56 -2.07
C SER A 205 -10.36 -21.46 -1.40
N TYR A 206 -9.72 -20.35 -0.99
CA TYR A 206 -10.41 -19.18 -0.45
C TYR A 206 -11.12 -18.34 -1.51
N THR A 207 -10.72 -18.45 -2.78
CA THR A 207 -11.38 -17.76 -3.90
C THR A 207 -12.54 -18.61 -4.41
N LYS A 208 -13.74 -18.32 -3.90
CA LYS A 208 -14.96 -19.09 -4.16
C LYS A 208 -16.14 -18.18 -4.51
N PRO A 209 -17.23 -18.69 -5.11
CA PRO A 209 -18.43 -17.90 -5.36
C PRO A 209 -18.97 -17.26 -4.08
N SER A 210 -19.43 -16.01 -4.17
CA SER A 210 -20.05 -15.26 -3.08
C SER A 210 -21.54 -15.06 -3.34
N PRO A 211 -22.40 -15.03 -2.29
CA PRO A 211 -23.78 -14.54 -2.41
C PRO A 211 -23.84 -13.05 -2.80
N LEU A 212 -22.77 -12.30 -2.54
CA LEU A 212 -22.60 -10.94 -3.03
C LEU A 212 -21.97 -10.96 -4.43
N ASN A 213 -22.41 -10.06 -5.28
CA ASN A 213 -21.82 -9.85 -6.60
C ASN A 213 -21.99 -8.38 -6.98
N SER A 214 -20.91 -7.61 -6.91
CA SER A 214 -20.92 -6.19 -7.26
C SER A 214 -19.63 -5.80 -7.96
N SER A 215 -19.75 -5.04 -9.04
CA SER A 215 -18.62 -4.41 -9.72
C SER A 215 -18.16 -3.12 -9.04
N SER A 216 -18.91 -2.61 -8.06
CA SER A 216 -18.64 -1.36 -7.36
C SER A 216 -18.14 -1.64 -5.93
N PRO A 217 -16.85 -1.33 -5.62
CA PRO A 217 -16.35 -1.43 -4.25
C PRO A 217 -17.16 -0.58 -3.26
N LEU A 218 -17.62 0.61 -3.67
CA LEU A 218 -18.39 1.50 -2.80
C LEU A 218 -19.76 0.90 -2.41
N ASP A 219 -20.38 0.14 -3.31
CA ASP A 219 -21.62 -0.61 -3.00
C ASP A 219 -21.35 -1.72 -1.97
N LEU A 220 -20.24 -2.45 -2.10
CA LEU A 220 -19.85 -3.45 -1.10
C LEU A 220 -19.53 -2.83 0.26
N LEU A 221 -18.85 -1.67 0.29
CA LEU A 221 -18.58 -0.93 1.53
C LEU A 221 -19.86 -0.47 2.22
N THR A 222 -20.82 0.03 1.44
CA THR A 222 -22.13 0.45 1.97
C THR A 222 -22.90 -0.74 2.51
N LYS A 223 -22.94 -1.86 1.77
CA LYS A 223 -23.55 -3.11 2.23
C LYS A 223 -22.89 -3.62 3.52
N MET A 224 -21.57 -3.56 3.60
CA MET A 224 -20.82 -3.98 4.80
C MET A 224 -21.15 -3.11 6.01
N ALA A 225 -21.30 -1.80 5.82
CA ALA A 225 -21.70 -0.86 6.88
C ALA A 225 -23.11 -1.15 7.42
N ASP A 226 -24.02 -1.58 6.55
CA ASP A 226 -25.43 -1.86 6.90
C ASP A 226 -25.67 -3.33 7.33
N ASP A 227 -24.65 -4.20 7.23
CA ASP A 227 -24.79 -5.64 7.50
C ASP A 227 -24.71 -5.94 8.99
N LYS A 228 -25.90 -6.18 9.56
CA LYS A 228 -26.10 -6.47 10.98
C LYS A 228 -25.38 -7.73 11.46
N ARG A 229 -24.93 -8.62 10.57
CA ARG A 229 -24.14 -9.79 10.95
C ARG A 229 -22.81 -9.41 11.59
N PHE A 230 -22.30 -8.21 11.31
CA PHE A 230 -21.09 -7.67 11.95
C PHE A 230 -21.33 -6.98 13.30
N GLU A 231 -22.58 -6.85 13.78
CA GLU A 231 -22.88 -6.25 15.10
C GLU A 231 -22.38 -7.14 16.26
N SER A 232 -22.11 -8.42 16.02
CA SER A 232 -21.51 -9.34 16.99
C SER A 232 -20.01 -9.13 17.20
N LEU A 233 -19.34 -8.39 16.32
CA LEU A 233 -17.91 -8.14 16.42
C LEU A 233 -17.57 -7.18 17.58
N PRO A 234 -16.36 -7.30 18.16
CA PRO A 234 -15.83 -6.28 19.06
C PRO A 234 -15.92 -4.89 18.43
N ARG A 235 -16.19 -3.88 19.26
CA ARG A 235 -16.14 -2.47 18.81
C ARG A 235 -14.71 -2.00 18.82
N ASN A 236 -14.25 -1.41 17.71
CA ASN A 236 -12.88 -0.90 17.54
C ASN A 236 -11.79 -1.92 17.89
N PRO A 237 -11.76 -3.12 17.27
CA PRO A 237 -10.71 -4.08 17.56
C PRO A 237 -9.34 -3.52 17.15
N ASP A 238 -8.30 -3.90 17.90
CA ASP A 238 -6.92 -3.57 17.56
C ASP A 238 -6.49 -4.38 16.33
N TYR A 239 -5.40 -3.94 15.69
CA TYR A 239 -4.74 -4.71 14.66
C TYR A 239 -4.34 -6.11 15.13
N SER A 240 -3.96 -6.28 16.40
CA SER A 240 -3.63 -7.59 16.98
C SER A 240 -4.80 -8.56 17.07
N ASP A 241 -6.04 -8.04 17.10
CA ASP A 241 -7.26 -8.87 17.21
C ASP A 241 -7.72 -9.42 15.86
N LEU A 242 -7.16 -8.90 14.75
CA LEU A 242 -7.64 -9.15 13.41
C LEU A 242 -7.59 -10.64 13.03
N GLU A 243 -6.54 -11.36 13.44
CA GLU A 243 -6.42 -12.79 13.17
C GLU A 243 -7.53 -13.61 13.84
N SER A 244 -7.86 -13.31 15.10
CA SER A 244 -8.98 -13.97 15.81
C SER A 244 -10.31 -13.70 15.12
N ILE A 245 -10.55 -12.44 14.74
CA ILE A 245 -11.77 -12.03 14.03
C ILE A 245 -11.91 -12.76 12.69
N PHE A 246 -10.82 -12.87 11.92
CA PHE A 246 -10.82 -13.63 10.68
C PHE A 246 -11.09 -15.11 10.92
N ASN A 247 -10.49 -15.73 11.94
CA ASN A 247 -10.73 -17.15 12.23
C ASN A 247 -12.17 -17.43 12.69
N GLU A 248 -12.78 -16.52 13.46
CA GLU A 248 -14.15 -16.68 13.98
C GLU A 248 -15.24 -16.35 12.95
N HIS A 249 -14.96 -15.42 12.03
CA HIS A 249 -15.95 -14.87 11.08
C HIS A 249 -15.53 -15.03 9.61
N GLU A 250 -14.65 -15.99 9.31
CA GLU A 250 -13.99 -16.14 8.01
C GLU A 250 -15.00 -16.17 6.86
N GLU A 251 -16.06 -16.98 6.97
CA GLU A 251 -17.06 -17.11 5.92
C GLU A 251 -17.72 -15.78 5.57
N LEU A 252 -18.15 -15.01 6.59
CA LEU A 252 -18.79 -13.71 6.41
C LEU A 252 -17.83 -12.69 5.78
N ILE A 253 -16.58 -12.67 6.22
CA ILE A 253 -15.55 -11.76 5.69
C ILE A 253 -15.27 -12.09 4.22
N LEU A 254 -15.17 -13.39 3.90
CA LEU A 254 -14.91 -13.85 2.55
C LEU A 254 -16.10 -13.65 1.60
N GLU A 255 -17.33 -13.50 2.10
CA GLU A 255 -18.45 -13.06 1.24
C GLU A 255 -18.16 -11.69 0.62
N TYR A 256 -17.61 -10.74 1.38
CA TYR A 256 -17.28 -9.40 0.88
C TYR A 256 -16.02 -9.39 0.03
N TRP A 257 -15.01 -10.19 0.41
CA TRP A 257 -13.78 -10.29 -0.38
C TRP A 257 -14.02 -10.92 -1.75
N ASN A 258 -14.79 -12.01 -1.80
CA ASN A 258 -15.18 -12.68 -3.05
C ASN A 258 -16.33 -11.99 -3.79
N GLY A 259 -17.10 -11.14 -3.11
CA GLY A 259 -18.23 -10.42 -3.68
C GLY A 259 -17.84 -9.33 -4.68
N TRP A 260 -16.57 -8.95 -4.73
CA TRP A 260 -16.07 -7.98 -5.69
C TRP A 260 -15.82 -8.60 -7.06
N ASN A 261 -16.69 -8.23 -8.00
CA ASN A 261 -16.61 -8.65 -9.39
C ASN A 261 -15.54 -7.85 -10.15
N LEU A 262 -14.59 -8.59 -10.74
CA LEU A 262 -13.46 -8.07 -11.52
C LEU A 262 -13.56 -8.45 -13.01
N ASP A 263 -14.77 -8.60 -13.57
CA ASP A 263 -15.01 -8.90 -15.00
C ASP A 263 -14.36 -7.87 -15.92
N ASN A 264 -14.31 -6.59 -15.49
CA ASN A 264 -13.51 -5.53 -16.10
C ASN A 264 -12.50 -5.00 -15.08
N PRO A 265 -11.30 -5.61 -14.97
CA PRO A 265 -10.32 -5.25 -13.95
C PRO A 265 -9.87 -3.79 -14.02
N HIS A 266 -9.72 -3.24 -15.22
CA HIS A 266 -9.30 -1.85 -15.40
C HIS A 266 -10.32 -0.88 -14.81
N LYS A 267 -11.61 -1.06 -15.14
CA LYS A 267 -12.67 -0.21 -14.58
C LYS A 267 -12.87 -0.47 -13.07
N ALA A 268 -12.75 -1.72 -12.63
CA ALA A 268 -12.82 -2.04 -11.21
C ALA A 268 -11.72 -1.34 -10.42
N PHE A 269 -10.49 -1.30 -10.94
CA PHE A 269 -9.39 -0.59 -10.29
C PHE A 269 -9.62 0.93 -10.20
N GLU A 270 -10.14 1.56 -11.26
CA GLU A 270 -10.57 2.97 -11.21
C GLU A 270 -11.58 3.21 -10.09
N LEU A 271 -12.66 2.41 -10.05
CA LEU A 271 -13.71 2.51 -9.02
C LEU A 271 -13.18 2.22 -7.61
N SER A 272 -12.13 1.39 -7.50
CA SER A 272 -11.48 1.11 -6.22
C SER A 272 -10.73 2.32 -5.66
N GLN A 273 -10.10 3.12 -6.53
CA GLN A 273 -9.44 4.37 -6.11
C GLN A 273 -10.48 5.43 -5.74
N GLU A 274 -11.57 5.53 -6.50
CA GLU A 274 -12.70 6.40 -6.14
C GLU A 274 -13.30 6.02 -4.78
N ALA A 275 -13.49 4.72 -4.51
CA ALA A 275 -14.01 4.23 -3.26
C ALA A 275 -13.06 4.49 -2.07
N ALA A 276 -11.74 4.39 -2.27
CA ALA A 276 -10.76 4.73 -1.25
C ALA A 276 -10.83 6.21 -0.84
N VAL A 277 -10.97 7.10 -1.82
CA VAL A 277 -11.16 8.55 -1.58
C VAL A 277 -12.49 8.83 -0.87
N ALA A 278 -13.58 8.21 -1.34
CA ALA A 278 -14.90 8.36 -0.71
C ALA A 278 -14.88 7.87 0.74
N LEU A 279 -14.35 6.69 1.00
CA LEU A 279 -14.24 6.13 2.35
C LEU A 279 -13.39 7.03 3.27
N PHE A 280 -12.33 7.64 2.75
CA PHE A 280 -11.48 8.55 3.53
C PHE A 280 -12.14 9.89 3.85
N VAL A 281 -12.72 10.55 2.84
CA VAL A 281 -13.20 11.93 3.01
C VAL A 281 -14.66 11.99 3.43
N SER A 282 -15.51 11.14 2.85
CA SER A 282 -16.96 11.24 2.97
C SER A 282 -17.51 10.51 4.21
N THR A 283 -16.67 9.81 4.97
CA THR A 283 -17.06 9.26 6.30
C THR A 283 -16.92 10.28 7.42
N VAL A 284 -16.28 11.43 7.16
CA VAL A 284 -16.06 12.49 8.15
C VAL A 284 -17.23 13.47 8.10
N ALA A 285 -18.07 13.44 9.13
CA ALA A 285 -19.19 14.36 9.22
C ALA A 285 -18.69 15.83 9.25
N PRO A 286 -19.40 16.78 8.60
CA PRO A 286 -19.05 18.20 8.65
C PRO A 286 -18.83 18.66 10.08
N LYS A 287 -17.75 19.44 10.31
CA LYS A 287 -17.33 19.97 11.62
C LYS A 287 -16.83 18.95 12.66
N SER A 288 -16.81 17.66 12.34
CA SER A 288 -16.20 16.66 13.26
C SER A 288 -14.68 16.64 13.17
N HIS A 289 -14.12 17.00 12.01
CA HIS A 289 -12.69 16.99 11.70
C HIS A 289 -12.00 15.62 11.89
N ALA A 290 -12.79 14.54 12.10
CA ALA A 290 -12.34 13.24 12.57
C ALA A 290 -11.85 12.31 11.44
N TYR A 291 -10.86 12.74 10.67
CA TYR A 291 -10.20 11.90 9.67
C TYR A 291 -9.46 10.74 10.34
N ASN A 292 -9.73 9.51 9.90
CA ASN A 292 -9.22 8.32 10.58
C ASN A 292 -7.83 7.89 10.05
N PHE A 293 -6.91 7.64 10.98
CA PHE A 293 -5.53 7.19 10.71
C PHE A 293 -5.46 5.87 9.95
N PHE A 294 -6.31 4.89 10.24
CA PHE A 294 -6.29 3.61 9.53
C PHE A 294 -6.87 3.73 8.12
N VAL A 295 -7.89 4.57 7.94
CA VAL A 295 -8.56 4.73 6.63
C VAL A 295 -7.65 5.42 5.61
N VAL A 296 -6.81 6.38 6.01
CA VAL A 296 -5.84 7.01 5.08
C VAL A 296 -4.83 6.00 4.49
N HIS A 297 -4.56 4.90 5.18
CA HIS A 297 -3.71 3.83 4.65
C HIS A 297 -4.33 3.16 3.42
N LEU A 298 -5.67 3.08 3.32
CA LEU A 298 -6.34 2.53 2.15
C LEU A 298 -6.12 3.38 0.90
N LEU A 299 -6.12 4.70 1.07
CA LEU A 299 -5.85 5.66 0.01
C LEU A 299 -4.38 5.58 -0.46
N THR A 300 -3.44 5.57 0.49
CA THR A 300 -1.99 5.57 0.18
C THR A 300 -1.51 4.22 -0.39
N THR A 301 -2.03 3.11 0.11
CA THR A 301 -1.79 1.78 -0.47
C THR A 301 -2.43 1.64 -1.86
N SER A 302 -3.63 2.19 -2.09
CA SER A 302 -4.25 2.20 -3.42
C SER A 302 -3.38 2.94 -4.45
N HIS A 303 -2.77 4.06 -4.03
CA HIS A 303 -1.82 4.77 -4.87
C HIS A 303 -0.54 3.94 -5.13
N ALA A 304 -0.02 3.24 -4.12
CA ALA A 304 1.11 2.34 -4.29
C ALA A 304 0.82 1.18 -5.26
N VAL A 305 -0.38 0.59 -5.22
CA VAL A 305 -0.82 -0.39 -6.25
C VAL A 305 -0.75 0.22 -7.65
N ARG A 306 -1.26 1.45 -7.82
CA ARG A 306 -1.21 2.16 -9.12
C ARG A 306 0.22 2.34 -9.63
N ILE A 307 1.17 2.62 -8.74
CA ILE A 307 2.59 2.76 -9.11
C ILE A 307 3.15 1.42 -9.57
N LEU A 308 2.86 0.33 -8.86
CA LEU A 308 3.51 -0.98 -9.07
C LEU A 308 2.90 -1.80 -10.21
N LEU A 309 1.61 -1.63 -10.53
CA LEU A 309 0.92 -2.40 -11.57
C LEU A 309 1.68 -2.49 -12.91
N PRO A 310 2.26 -1.41 -13.47
CA PRO A 310 3.01 -1.47 -14.73
C PRO A 310 4.33 -2.24 -14.64
N PHE A 311 4.92 -2.37 -13.44
CA PHE A 311 6.17 -3.08 -13.20
C PHE A 311 5.97 -4.56 -12.87
N PHE A 312 4.77 -4.96 -12.45
CA PHE A 312 4.48 -6.34 -12.07
C PHE A 312 4.10 -7.19 -13.31
N PRO A 313 4.47 -8.48 -13.32
CA PRO A 313 4.00 -9.41 -14.34
C PRO A 313 2.47 -9.44 -14.40
N GLN A 314 1.94 -9.66 -15.60
CA GLN A 314 0.52 -9.49 -15.90
C GLN A 314 -0.39 -10.36 -15.01
N GLU A 315 0.05 -11.58 -14.72
CA GLU A 315 -0.62 -12.56 -13.88
C GLU A 315 -0.82 -12.10 -12.42
N TYR A 316 0.04 -11.21 -11.91
CA TYR A 316 0.01 -10.74 -10.51
C TYR A 316 -0.74 -9.42 -10.32
N ARG A 317 -1.14 -8.74 -11.40
CA ARG A 317 -1.80 -7.43 -11.33
C ARG A 317 -3.19 -7.48 -10.68
N VAL A 318 -4.01 -8.46 -11.05
CA VAL A 318 -5.32 -8.68 -10.43
C VAL A 318 -5.19 -9.19 -8.98
N PRO A 319 -4.32 -10.18 -8.69
CA PRO A 319 -4.00 -10.56 -7.31
C PRO A 319 -3.59 -9.38 -6.42
N LEU A 320 -2.75 -8.46 -6.88
CA LEU A 320 -2.35 -7.28 -6.11
C LEU A 320 -3.55 -6.38 -5.74
N VAL A 321 -4.47 -6.18 -6.67
CA VAL A 321 -5.71 -5.42 -6.41
C VAL A 321 -6.64 -6.16 -5.45
N ARG A 322 -6.72 -7.50 -5.54
CA ARG A 322 -7.48 -8.33 -4.59
C ARG A 322 -6.88 -8.32 -3.19
N GLN A 323 -5.54 -8.28 -3.07
CA GLN A 323 -4.87 -8.08 -1.79
C GLN A 323 -5.25 -6.74 -1.18
N TRP A 324 -5.17 -5.65 -1.95
CA TRP A 324 -5.58 -4.34 -1.47
C TRP A 324 -7.04 -4.33 -0.99
N TRP A 325 -7.94 -5.04 -1.68
CA TRP A 325 -9.34 -5.17 -1.23
C TRP A 325 -9.47 -5.91 0.11
N LEU A 326 -8.64 -6.92 0.36
CA LEU A 326 -8.59 -7.59 1.66
C LEU A 326 -8.14 -6.65 2.78
N LEU A 327 -7.18 -5.74 2.50
CA LEU A 327 -6.79 -4.69 3.43
C LEU A 327 -7.94 -3.71 3.71
N VAL A 328 -8.69 -3.31 2.69
CA VAL A 328 -9.88 -2.46 2.85
C VAL A 328 -10.90 -3.10 3.79
N ILE A 329 -11.22 -4.37 3.57
CA ILE A 329 -12.14 -5.12 4.44
C ILE A 329 -11.60 -5.17 5.87
N SER A 330 -10.31 -5.45 6.05
CA SER A 330 -9.66 -5.48 7.36
C SER A 330 -9.80 -4.15 8.11
N VAL A 331 -9.58 -3.02 7.44
CA VAL A 331 -9.77 -1.68 8.03
C VAL A 331 -11.23 -1.39 8.32
N MET A 332 -12.16 -1.80 7.46
CA MET A 332 -13.60 -1.69 7.75
C MET A 332 -13.98 -2.44 9.02
N LEU A 333 -13.44 -3.64 9.25
CA LEU A 333 -13.67 -4.40 10.49
C LEU A 333 -13.14 -3.64 11.71
N MET A 334 -11.91 -3.12 11.65
CA MET A 334 -11.28 -2.39 12.76
C MET A 334 -11.97 -1.08 13.11
N LYS A 335 -12.59 -0.41 12.13
CA LYS A 335 -13.14 0.95 12.31
C LYS A 335 -14.66 0.99 12.40
N ASN A 336 -15.29 -0.12 12.77
CA ASN A 336 -16.75 -0.29 12.87
C ASN A 336 -17.50 0.02 11.56
N ARG A 337 -16.88 -0.28 10.42
CA ARG A 337 -17.47 -0.21 9.07
C ARG A 337 -18.08 1.18 8.80
N PRO A 338 -17.27 2.26 8.81
CA PRO A 338 -17.78 3.61 8.65
C PRO A 338 -18.48 3.75 7.28
N ARG A 339 -19.65 4.37 7.27
CA ARG A 339 -20.47 4.51 6.07
C ARG A 339 -20.09 5.78 5.30
N PRO A 340 -19.62 5.68 4.04
CA PRO A 340 -19.38 6.86 3.23
C PRO A 340 -20.67 7.63 2.96
N ASP A 341 -20.67 8.93 3.20
CA ASP A 341 -21.79 9.83 2.88
C ASP A 341 -21.32 10.96 1.94
N PRO A 342 -21.71 10.95 0.66
CA PRO A 342 -21.31 11.98 -0.31
C PRO A 342 -21.70 13.40 0.09
N ASP A 343 -22.73 13.59 0.93
CA ASP A 343 -23.12 14.93 1.39
C ASP A 343 -22.12 15.55 2.38
N ASN A 344 -21.17 14.76 2.90
CA ASN A 344 -20.08 15.25 3.75
C ASN A 344 -18.94 15.93 2.95
N VAL A 345 -18.94 15.82 1.62
CA VAL A 345 -17.92 16.43 0.76
C VAL A 345 -18.39 17.80 0.28
N GLU A 346 -17.51 18.80 0.31
CA GLU A 346 -17.80 20.14 -0.20
C GLU A 346 -18.32 20.06 -1.63
N LYS A 347 -19.44 20.74 -1.91
CA LYS A 347 -20.09 20.71 -3.24
C LYS A 347 -19.45 21.69 -4.23
N ASN A 348 -18.81 22.73 -3.72
CA ASN A 348 -18.11 23.76 -4.50
C ASN A 348 -16.69 23.93 -3.93
N VAL A 349 -15.72 24.17 -4.82
CA VAL A 349 -14.33 24.46 -4.43
C VAL A 349 -14.03 25.96 -4.37
N ASP A 350 -15.00 26.83 -4.65
CA ASP A 350 -14.89 28.29 -4.58
C ASP A 350 -13.66 28.85 -5.35
N GLY A 351 -13.37 28.28 -6.51
CA GLY A 351 -12.23 28.66 -7.34
C GLY A 351 -10.87 28.13 -6.86
N LYS A 352 -10.82 27.35 -5.77
CA LYS A 352 -9.61 26.63 -5.35
C LYS A 352 -9.23 25.59 -6.40
N THR A 353 -7.94 25.44 -6.63
CA THR A 353 -7.37 24.53 -7.64
C THR A 353 -6.41 23.56 -6.97
N TRP A 354 -5.87 22.60 -7.74
CA TRP A 354 -4.77 21.76 -7.25
C TRP A 354 -3.56 22.57 -6.76
N LYS A 355 -3.33 23.79 -7.26
CA LYS A 355 -2.29 24.68 -6.73
C LYS A 355 -2.55 25.06 -5.26
N TYR A 356 -3.80 25.32 -4.90
CA TYR A 356 -4.20 25.57 -3.51
C TYR A 356 -3.94 24.35 -2.65
N VAL A 357 -4.43 23.18 -3.08
CA VAL A 357 -4.25 21.92 -2.33
C VAL A 357 -2.77 21.57 -2.14
N GLN A 358 -1.95 21.74 -3.19
CA GLN A 358 -0.49 21.53 -3.11
C GLN A 358 0.19 22.51 -2.15
N ASP A 359 -0.19 23.79 -2.19
CA ASP A 359 0.33 24.79 -1.25
C ASP A 359 0.02 24.40 0.20
N ARG A 360 -1.23 23.96 0.47
CA ARG A 360 -1.61 23.44 1.79
C ARG A 360 -0.79 22.21 2.20
N ALA A 361 -0.44 21.34 1.27
CA ALA A 361 0.35 20.15 1.58
C ALA A 361 1.77 20.48 2.09
N ILE A 362 2.41 21.53 1.57
CA ILE A 362 3.83 21.81 1.84
C ILE A 362 4.09 23.08 2.66
N ASN A 363 3.08 23.94 2.84
CA ASN A 363 3.20 25.22 3.55
C ASN A 363 2.23 25.37 4.74
N SER A 364 1.38 24.37 5.04
CA SER A 364 0.47 24.43 6.19
C SER A 364 1.14 23.96 7.49
N PRO A 365 0.50 24.15 8.66
CA PRO A 365 0.96 23.57 9.92
C PRO A 365 1.11 22.03 9.89
N TRP A 366 0.45 21.37 8.94
CA TRP A 366 0.46 19.91 8.76
C TRP A 366 1.49 19.43 7.73
N ALA A 367 2.33 20.32 7.19
CA ALA A 367 3.32 19.99 6.16
C ALA A 367 4.39 18.97 6.59
N HIS A 368 4.50 18.71 7.90
CA HIS A 368 5.40 17.70 8.46
C HIS A 368 4.66 16.42 8.90
N ASP A 369 3.36 16.31 8.67
CA ASP A 369 2.60 15.07 8.92
C ASP A 369 2.62 14.19 7.68
N ALA A 370 3.25 13.01 7.79
CA ALA A 370 3.44 12.13 6.65
C ALA A 370 2.12 11.66 6.05
N HIS A 371 1.11 11.39 6.87
CA HIS A 371 -0.18 10.89 6.42
C HIS A 371 -0.97 11.96 5.68
N TYR A 372 -0.90 13.21 6.15
CA TYR A 372 -1.56 14.36 5.55
C TYR A 372 -1.02 14.62 4.13
N VAL A 373 0.30 14.69 4.01
CA VAL A 373 0.99 14.94 2.73
C VAL A 373 0.76 13.78 1.75
N LYS A 374 0.87 12.51 2.21
CA LYS A 374 0.60 11.32 1.39
C LYS A 374 -0.85 11.26 0.90
N ALA A 375 -1.83 11.63 1.72
CA ALA A 375 -3.25 11.62 1.35
C ALA A 375 -3.53 12.59 0.20
N ILE A 376 -3.02 13.83 0.32
CA ILE A 376 -3.14 14.86 -0.72
C ILE A 376 -2.51 14.39 -2.03
N ARG A 377 -1.30 13.84 -1.96
CA ARG A 377 -0.60 13.29 -3.10
C ARG A 377 -1.40 12.19 -3.79
N SER A 378 -1.92 11.24 -3.01
CA SER A 378 -2.67 10.09 -3.52
C SER A 378 -3.93 10.54 -4.28
N MET A 379 -4.67 11.52 -3.75
CA MET A 379 -5.83 12.09 -4.45
C MET A 379 -5.44 12.83 -5.74
N LYS A 380 -4.34 13.59 -5.72
CA LYS A 380 -3.84 14.30 -6.89
C LYS A 380 -3.44 13.35 -8.01
N GLU A 381 -2.73 12.28 -7.69
CA GLU A 381 -2.28 11.30 -8.68
C GLU A 381 -3.42 10.41 -9.20
N ALA A 382 -4.45 10.15 -8.38
CA ALA A 382 -5.68 9.52 -8.85
C ALA A 382 -6.42 10.43 -9.86
N ALA A 383 -6.55 11.72 -9.57
CA ALA A 383 -7.12 12.71 -10.49
C ALA A 383 -6.34 12.79 -11.82
N LYS A 384 -5.01 12.74 -11.77
CA LYS A 384 -4.15 12.70 -12.96
C LYS A 384 -4.34 11.41 -13.77
N THR A 385 -4.47 10.26 -13.09
CA THR A 385 -4.60 8.95 -13.74
C THR A 385 -5.94 8.79 -14.45
N TRP A 386 -7.04 9.16 -13.79
CA TRP A 386 -8.40 8.87 -14.26
C TRP A 386 -9.11 10.08 -14.88
N GLY A 387 -8.52 11.26 -14.76
CA GLY A 387 -9.17 12.53 -15.06
C GLY A 387 -10.07 12.98 -13.92
N ASP A 388 -10.45 14.26 -13.96
CA ASP A 388 -11.29 14.88 -12.94
C ASP A 388 -12.34 15.80 -13.56
N ALA A 389 -13.03 15.32 -14.59
CA ALA A 389 -13.98 16.10 -15.40
C ALA A 389 -15.17 16.68 -14.61
N GLN A 390 -15.38 16.21 -13.37
CA GLN A 390 -16.38 16.71 -12.43
C GLN A 390 -15.76 17.19 -11.13
N GLU A 391 -14.46 17.46 -11.06
CA GLU A 391 -13.77 17.94 -9.86
C GLU A 391 -14.05 17.09 -8.60
N LYS A 392 -14.28 15.78 -8.75
CA LYS A 392 -14.57 14.89 -7.62
C LYS A 392 -13.36 14.77 -6.71
N TYR A 393 -12.18 14.53 -7.29
CA TYR A 393 -10.94 14.41 -6.54
C TYR A 393 -10.52 15.75 -5.95
N LEU A 394 -10.66 16.83 -6.74
CA LEU A 394 -10.36 18.18 -6.25
C LEU A 394 -11.30 18.58 -5.10
N ARG A 395 -12.60 18.33 -5.17
CA ARG A 395 -13.54 18.57 -4.06
C ARG A 395 -13.18 17.78 -2.81
N ALA A 396 -12.86 16.50 -2.97
CA ALA A 396 -12.42 15.66 -1.84
C ALA A 396 -11.14 16.20 -1.20
N ALA A 397 -10.16 16.60 -2.01
CA ALA A 397 -8.89 17.15 -1.53
C ALA A 397 -9.06 18.52 -0.86
N VAL A 398 -9.86 19.41 -1.43
CA VAL A 398 -10.21 20.72 -0.82
C VAL A 398 -10.93 20.50 0.52
N THR A 399 -11.93 19.61 0.55
CA THR A 399 -12.65 19.24 1.78
C THR A 399 -11.65 18.80 2.85
N PHE A 400 -10.71 17.92 2.51
CA PHE A 400 -9.69 17.44 3.42
C PHE A 400 -8.76 18.54 3.94
N VAL A 401 -8.15 19.34 3.06
CA VAL A 401 -7.13 20.33 3.50
C VAL A 401 -7.71 21.52 4.28
N ASP A 402 -9.00 21.79 4.11
CA ASP A 402 -9.72 22.85 4.81
C ASP A 402 -10.27 22.39 6.16
N ASN A 403 -10.55 21.09 6.33
CA ASN A 403 -11.17 20.55 7.53
C ASN A 403 -10.24 19.68 8.39
N PHE A 404 -9.00 19.41 7.98
CA PHE A 404 -8.10 18.58 8.78
C PHE A 404 -7.57 19.32 10.02
N GLU A 405 -7.88 18.79 11.21
CA GLU A 405 -7.40 19.29 12.51
C GLU A 405 -6.60 18.25 13.32
N GLY A 406 -6.30 17.09 12.72
CA GLY A 406 -5.60 15.98 13.35
C GLY A 406 -6.22 14.62 13.04
N TRP A 407 -5.56 13.56 13.50
CA TRP A 407 -5.99 12.17 13.26
C TRP A 407 -6.88 11.64 14.39
N ALA A 408 -7.97 10.97 14.00
CA ALA A 408 -8.73 10.06 14.86
C ALA A 408 -8.19 8.62 14.71
N PHE A 409 -8.26 7.82 15.77
CA PHE A 409 -7.71 6.45 15.82
C PHE A 409 -8.81 5.39 15.93
#